data_AF-A0A7T3DVA7-F1
#
_entry.id   AF-A0A7T3DVA7-F1
#
_cell.length_a   1.000
_cell.length_b   1.000
_cell.length_c   1.000
_cell.angle_alpha   90.00
_cell.angle_beta   90.00
_cell.angle_gamma   90.00
#
_symmetry.space_group_name_H-M   'P 1'
#
loop_
_entity.id
_entity.type
_entity.pdbx_description
1 polymer ?
#
loop_
_entity_poly.entity_id
_entity_poly.type
_entity_poly.pdbx_seq_one_letter_code
_entity_poly.pdbx_strand_id
1 'polypeptide(L)'
;MLEKLKNTHYMFHISLVFIIFPIAGVISGEYPLLTLFWTLLFVLAFYSILLSQNRTVQWLAWWVMIAYIFYTSVWLNSGFTWFIFYLSNLLIYELDEISLHSWRFVSFVVLQPLILTGIYMVNHVSPWQLLFFLLTFVFSDAFTFGLYRIRVSEEIKEEKRKQNAKLNLFLAENERSRIGQDLHDSLGHTFAMLSVKTDLALQLLQMQAYPQVEKELKEIHQISKESMNEVRTIIENLKTRTLASEFVTVKKMLEIAGIETEINHQLDTASLTQELESTASMILLELVTNIIKHAKASKAYLKLERTEKELILTVRDDGCGFASLKGDELHTVRDRVLPFSGEVKVISQKQPTEVQVRLPYKERN
;
A
#
# COMPACT_ATOMS: atom_id res chain seq x y z
N MET A 1 9.81 13.91 28.15
CA MET A 1 9.37 15.27 27.72
C MET A 1 10.18 15.76 26.52
N LEU A 2 11.52 15.79 26.59
CA LEU A 2 12.42 16.13 25.46
C LEU A 2 12.28 15.19 24.24
N GLU A 3 12.02 13.90 24.45
CA GLU A 3 11.90 12.91 23.37
C GLU A 3 10.60 13.06 22.56
N LYS A 4 9.49 13.46 23.21
CA LYS A 4 8.24 13.84 22.51
C LYS A 4 8.40 15.12 21.69
N LEU A 5 9.15 16.09 22.21
CA LEU A 5 9.48 17.35 21.53
C LEU A 5 10.33 17.15 20.26
N LYS A 6 11.08 16.05 20.19
CA LYS A 6 11.87 15.67 19.01
C LYS A 6 11.02 14.96 17.94
N ASN A 7 9.87 14.40 18.34
CA ASN A 7 8.95 13.66 17.47
C ASN A 7 7.70 14.47 17.09
N THR A 8 7.56 15.70 17.58
CA THR A 8 6.50 16.61 17.14
C THR A 8 6.67 16.97 15.67
N HIS A 9 5.56 16.97 14.92
CA HIS A 9 5.54 17.26 13.50
C HIS A 9 6.19 18.64 13.22
N TYR A 10 7.08 18.73 12.24
CA TYR A 10 7.89 19.93 11.96
C TYR A 10 7.05 21.20 11.75
N MET A 11 5.81 21.06 11.26
CA MET A 11 4.84 22.14 11.12
C MET A 11 4.64 22.95 12.41
N PHE A 12 4.70 22.32 13.58
CA PHE A 12 4.51 23.00 14.87
C PHE A 12 5.66 23.95 15.23
N HIS A 13 6.89 23.62 14.80
CA HIS A 13 8.05 24.47 15.05
C HIS A 13 8.09 25.68 14.12
N ILE A 14 7.63 25.52 12.87
CA ILE A 14 7.51 26.63 11.91
C ILE A 14 6.55 27.69 12.43
N SER A 15 5.42 27.27 13.03
CA SER A 15 4.45 28.21 13.59
C SER A 15 5.06 29.12 14.66
N LEU A 16 6.06 28.67 15.43
CA LEU A 16 6.64 29.49 16.52
C LEU A 16 7.36 30.75 16.02
N VAL A 17 7.81 30.78 14.77
CA VAL A 17 8.44 31.97 14.18
C VAL A 17 7.52 33.19 14.27
N PHE A 18 6.20 32.99 14.18
CA PHE A 18 5.22 34.07 14.24
C PHE A 18 5.05 34.70 15.64
N ILE A 19 5.58 34.10 16.71
CA ILE A 19 5.60 34.71 18.05
C ILE A 19 6.52 35.94 18.11
N ILE A 20 7.40 36.11 17.12
CA ILE A 20 8.24 37.31 17.04
C ILE A 20 7.41 38.59 16.87
N PHE A 21 6.23 38.53 16.24
CA PHE A 21 5.40 39.71 15.97
C PHE A 21 4.87 40.41 17.24
N PRO A 22 4.21 39.72 18.20
CA PRO A 22 3.80 40.37 19.44
C PRO A 22 5.00 40.87 20.26
N ILE A 23 6.14 40.17 20.24
CA ILE A 23 7.36 40.58 20.95
C ILE A 23 7.94 41.85 20.31
N ALA A 24 8.06 41.87 18.98
CA ALA A 24 8.59 43.01 18.23
C ALA A 24 7.74 44.26 18.43
N GLY A 25 6.40 44.12 18.44
CA GLY A 25 5.51 45.26 18.70
C GLY A 25 5.59 45.81 20.13
N VAL A 26 5.96 44.99 21.12
CA VAL A 26 6.29 45.51 22.47
C VAL A 26 7.63 46.26 22.43
N ILE A 27 8.63 45.74 21.72
CA ILE A 27 9.95 46.38 21.60
C ILE A 27 9.86 47.70 20.83
N SER A 28 9.02 47.80 19.81
CA SER A 28 8.78 49.04 19.06
C SER A 28 7.91 50.05 19.82
N GLY A 29 7.34 49.66 20.97
CA GLY A 29 6.47 50.50 21.78
C GLY A 29 5.03 50.59 21.30
N GLU A 30 4.63 49.78 20.32
CA GLU A 30 3.25 49.70 19.80
C GLU A 30 2.30 48.99 20.77
N TYR A 31 2.80 48.01 21.53
CA TYR A 31 1.98 47.20 22.44
C TYR A 31 2.43 47.31 23.90
N PRO A 32 1.49 47.17 24.87
CA PRO A 32 1.83 47.18 26.29
C PRO A 32 2.79 46.06 26.68
N LEU A 33 3.68 46.30 27.66
CA LEU A 33 4.61 45.29 28.21
C LEU A 33 3.90 44.01 28.68
N LEU A 34 2.66 44.12 29.17
CA LEU A 34 1.84 42.98 29.59
C LEU A 34 1.59 41.97 28.47
N THR A 35 1.69 42.38 27.19
CA THR A 35 1.56 41.50 26.03
C THR A 35 2.60 40.39 26.04
N LEU A 36 3.81 40.62 26.56
CA LEU A 36 4.84 39.58 26.69
C LEU A 36 4.41 38.46 27.64
N PHE A 37 3.77 38.81 28.75
CA PHE A 37 3.26 37.84 29.71
C PHE A 37 2.16 36.97 29.09
N TRP A 38 1.21 37.59 28.40
CA TRP A 38 0.15 36.84 27.69
C TRP A 38 0.68 36.00 26.54
N THR A 39 1.68 36.49 25.82
CA THR A 39 2.36 35.74 24.76
C THR A 39 3.06 34.51 25.34
N LEU A 40 3.75 34.65 26.49
CA LEU A 40 4.36 33.52 27.18
C LEU A 40 3.31 32.48 27.60
N LEU A 41 2.18 32.91 28.16
CA LEU A 41 1.07 32.02 28.51
C LEU A 41 0.50 31.29 27.28
N PHE A 42 0.38 31.96 26.14
CA PHE A 42 -0.04 31.35 24.88
C PHE A 42 0.94 30.24 24.43
N VAL A 43 2.24 30.51 24.48
CA VAL A 43 3.27 29.52 24.13
C VAL A 43 3.25 28.32 25.08
N LEU A 44 3.12 28.58 26.39
CA LEU A 44 3.00 27.52 27.39
C LEU A 44 1.73 26.69 27.18
N ALA A 45 0.60 27.33 26.85
CA ALA A 45 -0.64 26.65 26.53
C ALA A 45 -0.49 25.76 25.27
N PHE A 46 0.09 26.30 24.20
CA PHE A 46 0.37 25.55 22.97
C PHE A 46 1.21 24.29 23.24
N TYR A 47 2.31 24.42 23.96
CA TYR A 47 3.14 23.27 24.35
C TYR A 47 2.46 22.34 25.35
N SER A 48 1.60 22.86 26.23
CA SER A 48 0.85 22.04 27.18
C SER A 48 -0.09 21.08 26.44
N ILE A 49 -0.67 21.50 25.31
CA ILE A 49 -1.50 20.61 24.47
C ILE A 49 -0.64 19.51 23.84
N LEU A 50 0.53 19.86 23.30
CA LEU A 50 1.43 18.91 22.63
C LEU A 50 2.08 17.90 23.60
N LEU A 51 2.37 18.30 24.84
CA LEU A 51 3.16 17.49 25.76
C LEU A 51 2.31 16.77 26.82
N SER A 52 1.21 17.38 27.24
CA SER A 52 0.37 16.85 28.32
C SER A 52 -0.64 15.83 27.82
N GLN A 53 -0.76 14.70 28.52
CA GLN A 53 -1.86 13.75 28.33
C GLN A 53 -3.06 14.05 29.24
N ASN A 54 -2.96 15.06 30.10
CA ASN A 54 -4.03 15.40 31.03
C ASN A 54 -5.10 16.24 30.34
N ARG A 55 -6.33 15.69 30.25
CA ARG A 55 -7.47 16.32 29.60
C ARG A 55 -7.85 17.69 30.19
N THR A 56 -7.68 17.91 31.51
CA THR A 56 -7.99 19.20 32.14
C THR A 56 -6.97 20.27 31.75
N VAL A 57 -5.69 19.90 31.66
CA VAL A 57 -4.61 20.80 31.22
C VAL A 57 -4.81 21.19 29.75
N GLN A 58 -5.12 20.23 28.88
CA GLN A 58 -5.43 20.51 27.48
C GLN A 58 -6.67 21.40 27.33
N TRP A 59 -7.71 21.19 28.15
CA TRP A 59 -8.91 22.01 28.15
C TRP A 59 -8.62 23.46 28.55
N LEU A 60 -7.88 23.67 29.64
CA LEU A 60 -7.46 25.01 30.07
C LEU A 60 -6.58 25.70 29.02
N ALA A 61 -5.60 24.99 28.50
CA ALA A 61 -4.68 25.51 27.50
C ALA A 61 -5.42 25.93 26.21
N TRP A 62 -6.41 25.16 25.77
CA TRP A 62 -7.22 25.48 24.61
C TRP A 62 -7.95 26.81 24.77
N TRP A 63 -8.60 27.04 25.92
CA TRP A 63 -9.29 28.30 26.20
C TRP A 63 -8.34 29.48 26.36
N VAL A 64 -7.16 29.27 26.95
CA VAL A 64 -6.11 30.30 27.01
C VAL A 64 -5.68 30.71 25.60
N MET A 65 -5.51 29.75 24.69
CA MET A 65 -5.18 30.06 23.30
C MET A 65 -6.29 30.82 22.59
N ILE A 66 -7.55 30.39 22.73
CA ILE A 66 -8.71 31.10 22.15
C ILE A 66 -8.78 32.55 22.67
N ALA A 67 -8.68 32.73 23.98
CA ALA A 67 -8.76 34.05 24.61
C ALA A 67 -7.62 34.97 24.13
N TYR A 68 -6.40 34.43 24.03
CA TYR A 68 -5.26 35.17 23.51
C TYR A 68 -5.44 35.59 22.05
N ILE A 69 -5.84 34.67 21.18
CA ILE A 69 -6.06 34.94 19.75
C ILE A 69 -7.16 36.00 19.59
N PHE A 70 -8.27 35.86 20.33
CA PHE A 70 -9.36 36.83 20.31
C PHE A 70 -8.89 38.23 20.74
N TYR A 71 -8.25 38.32 21.91
CA TYR A 71 -7.78 39.60 22.47
C TYR A 71 -6.80 40.30 21.53
N THR A 72 -5.76 39.59 21.08
CA THR A 72 -4.72 40.15 20.22
C THR A 72 -5.28 40.59 18.87
N SER A 73 -6.18 39.81 18.27
CA SER A 73 -6.80 40.13 16.98
C SER A 73 -7.72 41.36 17.05
N VAL A 74 -8.43 41.55 18.17
CA VAL A 74 -9.41 42.63 18.30
C VAL A 74 -8.78 43.93 18.82
N TRP A 75 -7.93 43.87 19.84
CA TRP A 75 -7.43 45.07 20.53
C TRP A 75 -5.98 45.48 20.21
N LEU A 76 -5.15 44.60 19.64
CA LEU A 76 -3.77 44.95 19.30
C LEU A 76 -3.61 45.16 17.79
N ASN A 77 -3.82 44.11 17.02
CA ASN A 77 -3.62 44.14 15.58
C ASN A 77 -4.49 43.07 14.91
N SER A 78 -5.29 43.48 13.92
CA SER A 78 -6.16 42.57 13.17
C SER A 78 -5.37 41.50 12.41
N GLY A 79 -4.08 41.72 12.12
CA GLY A 79 -3.14 40.73 11.60
C GLY A 79 -2.88 39.55 12.55
N PHE A 80 -3.16 39.65 13.86
CA PHE A 80 -3.07 38.48 14.75
C PHE A 80 -4.15 37.43 14.50
N THR A 81 -5.13 37.72 13.63
CA THR A 81 -6.11 36.75 13.13
C THR A 81 -5.44 35.49 12.54
N TRP A 82 -4.24 35.63 11.97
CA TRP A 82 -3.45 34.51 11.44
C TRP A 82 -3.07 33.48 12.52
N PHE A 83 -3.16 33.81 13.81
CA PHE A 83 -2.85 32.85 14.87
C PHE A 83 -3.93 31.74 14.98
N ILE A 84 -5.04 31.86 14.26
CA ILE A 84 -6.02 30.80 14.06
C ILE A 84 -5.38 29.51 13.51
N PHE A 85 -4.29 29.63 12.75
CA PHE A 85 -3.54 28.48 12.21
C PHE A 85 -2.89 27.61 13.29
N TYR A 86 -2.61 28.15 14.49
CA TYR A 86 -2.15 27.32 15.62
C TYR A 86 -3.23 26.35 16.08
N LEU A 87 -4.49 26.82 16.16
CA LEU A 87 -5.62 25.97 16.53
C LEU A 87 -5.93 24.94 15.44
N SER A 88 -5.90 25.36 14.17
CA SER A 88 -6.04 24.46 13.01
C SER A 88 -5.00 23.33 13.03
N ASN A 89 -3.71 23.67 13.18
CA ASN A 89 -2.64 22.66 13.21
C ASN A 89 -2.81 21.67 14.38
N LEU A 90 -3.21 22.14 15.57
CA LEU A 90 -3.47 21.25 16.71
C LEU A 90 -4.65 20.31 16.45
N LEU A 91 -5.72 20.78 15.80
CA LEU A 91 -6.88 19.95 15.44
C LEU A 91 -6.52 18.84 14.45
N ILE A 92 -5.66 19.13 13.47
CA ILE A 92 -5.25 18.16 12.44
C ILE A 92 -4.27 17.13 13.00
N TYR A 93 -3.20 17.59 13.66
CA TYR A 93 -2.01 16.77 13.86
C TYR A 93 -1.95 16.07 15.21
N GLU A 94 -2.53 16.66 16.26
CA GLU A 94 -2.42 16.16 17.64
C GLU A 94 -3.76 15.62 18.16
N LEU A 95 -4.86 16.30 17.86
CA LEU A 95 -6.16 16.00 18.47
C LEU A 95 -7.06 15.11 17.61
N ASP A 96 -6.84 15.04 16.29
CA ASP A 96 -7.63 14.23 15.33
C ASP A 96 -9.16 14.43 15.50
N GLU A 97 -9.57 15.69 15.69
CA GLU A 97 -10.91 16.04 16.18
C GLU A 97 -11.68 16.92 15.18
N ILE A 98 -11.52 16.68 13.87
CA ILE A 98 -12.24 17.43 12.82
C ILE A 98 -13.62 16.79 12.61
N SER A 99 -14.51 17.07 13.56
CA SER A 99 -15.91 16.64 13.54
C SER A 99 -16.79 17.68 14.20
N LEU A 100 -18.03 17.83 13.71
CA LEU A 100 -19.05 18.70 14.32
C LEU A 100 -19.43 18.25 15.73
N HIS A 101 -19.08 17.03 16.13
CA HIS A 101 -19.25 16.54 17.49
C HIS A 101 -18.12 16.97 18.45
N SER A 102 -16.97 17.43 17.94
CA SER A 102 -15.90 17.94 18.79
C SER A 102 -16.19 19.37 19.22
N TRP A 103 -16.26 19.60 20.54
CA TRP A 103 -16.38 20.93 21.11
C TRP A 103 -15.18 21.83 20.74
N ARG A 104 -14.00 21.26 20.49
CA ARG A 104 -12.81 22.02 20.08
C ARG A 104 -12.97 22.56 18.67
N PHE A 105 -13.41 21.72 17.74
CA PHE A 105 -13.73 22.14 16.37
C PHE A 105 -14.85 23.20 16.35
N VAL A 106 -15.91 23.00 17.13
CA VAL A 106 -16.99 23.99 17.25
C VAL A 106 -16.46 25.32 17.80
N SER A 107 -15.65 25.30 18.87
CA SER A 107 -15.08 26.52 19.45
C SER A 107 -14.13 27.25 18.48
N PHE A 108 -13.40 26.51 17.64
CA PHE A 108 -12.55 27.05 16.58
C PHE A 108 -13.37 27.76 15.51
N VAL A 109 -14.46 27.15 15.03
CA VAL A 109 -15.36 27.74 14.02
C VAL A 109 -16.08 28.96 14.60
N VAL A 110 -16.56 28.89 15.85
CA VAL A 110 -17.26 29.99 16.53
C VAL A 110 -16.35 31.19 16.82
N LEU A 111 -15.06 30.96 17.05
CA LEU A 111 -14.09 32.04 17.28
C LEU A 111 -13.97 32.99 16.08
N GLN A 112 -14.10 32.49 14.86
CA GLN A 112 -13.92 33.29 13.64
C GLN A 112 -14.95 34.44 13.50
N PRO A 113 -16.28 34.20 13.55
CA PRO A 113 -17.24 35.30 13.52
C PRO A 113 -17.14 36.19 14.76
N LEU A 114 -16.72 35.68 15.92
CA LEU A 114 -16.44 36.50 17.10
C LEU A 114 -15.29 37.49 16.83
N ILE A 115 -14.19 37.04 16.21
CA ILE A 115 -13.08 37.92 15.82
C ILE A 115 -13.55 38.96 14.80
N LEU A 116 -14.29 38.57 13.76
CA LEU A 116 -14.79 39.52 12.75
C LEU A 116 -15.69 40.60 13.36
N THR A 117 -16.63 40.19 14.22
CA THR A 117 -17.54 41.12 14.90
C THR A 117 -16.79 42.03 15.87
N GLY A 118 -15.84 41.49 16.64
CA GLY A 118 -14.99 42.28 17.53
C GLY A 118 -14.14 43.31 16.78
N ILE A 119 -13.47 42.91 15.70
CA ILE A 119 -12.66 43.79 14.85
C ILE A 119 -13.53 44.92 14.27
N TYR A 120 -14.74 44.61 13.78
CA TYR A 120 -15.65 45.62 13.24
C TYR A 120 -16.09 46.64 14.31
N MET A 121 -16.45 46.17 15.51
CA MET A 121 -16.95 47.01 16.59
C MET A 121 -15.86 47.92 17.18
N VAL A 122 -14.64 47.40 17.36
CA VAL A 122 -13.55 48.12 18.05
C VAL A 122 -12.75 49.00 17.09
N ASN A 123 -12.41 48.48 15.91
CA ASN A 123 -11.48 49.15 14.99
C ASN A 123 -12.18 49.85 13.82
N HIS A 124 -13.52 49.78 13.72
CA HIS A 124 -14.34 50.37 12.65
C HIS A 124 -13.78 50.11 11.24
N VAL A 125 -13.35 48.87 11.04
CA VAL A 125 -12.64 48.39 9.86
C VAL A 125 -13.53 48.48 8.60
N SER A 126 -12.91 48.77 7.46
CA SER A 126 -13.62 48.86 6.18
C SER A 126 -14.24 47.53 5.77
N PRO A 127 -15.35 47.53 4.99
CA PRO A 127 -15.97 46.29 4.50
C PRO A 127 -15.01 45.41 3.69
N TRP A 128 -14.07 46.00 2.96
CA TRP A 128 -13.07 45.26 2.19
C TRP A 128 -12.07 44.50 3.06
N GLN A 129 -11.66 45.10 4.18
CA GLN A 129 -10.80 44.42 5.15
C GLN A 129 -11.54 43.30 5.89
N LEU A 130 -12.83 43.48 6.21
CA LEU A 130 -13.66 42.38 6.73
C LEU A 130 -13.79 41.22 5.74
N LEU A 131 -14.00 41.52 4.47
CA LEU A 131 -14.03 40.50 3.41
C LEU A 131 -12.70 39.77 3.31
N PHE A 132 -11.57 40.48 3.41
CA PHE A 132 -10.24 39.88 3.41
C PHE A 132 -10.05 38.88 4.58
N PHE A 133 -10.45 39.24 5.81
CA PHE A 133 -10.36 38.32 6.95
C PHE A 133 -11.33 37.14 6.83
N LEU A 134 -12.54 37.37 6.32
CA LEU A 134 -13.50 36.31 6.03
C LEU A 134 -12.91 35.29 5.03
N LEU A 135 -12.34 35.76 3.92
CA LEU A 135 -11.69 34.89 2.95
C LEU A 135 -10.48 34.15 3.55
N THR A 136 -9.73 34.80 4.44
CA THR A 136 -8.61 34.17 5.16
C THR A 136 -9.09 33.03 6.05
N PHE A 137 -10.21 33.21 6.75
CA PHE A 137 -10.82 32.17 7.57
C PHE A 137 -11.36 31.01 6.73
N VAL A 138 -12.11 31.29 5.67
CA VAL A 138 -12.60 30.26 4.74
C VAL A 138 -11.43 29.48 4.13
N PHE A 139 -10.34 30.17 3.77
CA PHE A 139 -9.13 29.53 3.30
C PHE A 139 -8.48 28.65 4.38
N SER A 140 -8.39 29.13 5.61
CA SER A 140 -7.86 28.36 6.75
C SER A 140 -8.67 27.09 6.99
N ASP A 141 -10.01 27.17 6.95
CA ASP A 141 -10.91 26.02 7.12
C ASP A 141 -10.77 25.01 5.98
N ALA A 142 -10.77 25.48 4.73
CA ALA A 142 -10.58 24.62 3.56
C ALA A 142 -9.21 23.92 3.59
N PHE A 143 -8.15 24.65 3.97
CA PHE A 143 -6.81 24.11 4.12
C PHE A 143 -6.76 23.06 5.24
N THR A 144 -7.40 23.34 6.38
CA THR A 144 -7.51 22.42 7.53
C THR A 144 -8.18 21.11 7.11
N PHE A 145 -9.33 21.20 6.44
CA PHE A 145 -10.08 20.04 5.99
C PHE A 145 -9.33 19.27 4.88
N GLY A 146 -8.65 19.98 3.98
CA GLY A 146 -7.84 19.38 2.92
C GLY A 146 -6.69 18.54 3.48
N LEU A 147 -5.90 19.10 4.40
CA LEU A 147 -4.80 18.38 5.04
C LEU A 147 -5.29 17.19 5.86
N TYR A 148 -6.40 17.36 6.58
CA TYR A 148 -7.04 16.27 7.32
C TYR A 148 -7.41 15.09 6.42
N ARG A 149 -8.06 15.37 5.29
CA ARG A 149 -8.48 14.36 4.31
C ARG A 149 -7.29 13.62 3.71
N ILE A 150 -6.20 14.32 3.40
CA ILE A 150 -4.96 13.71 2.90
C ILE A 150 -4.41 12.73 3.93
N ARG A 151 -4.27 13.18 5.18
CA ARG A 151 -3.75 12.34 6.28
C ARG A 151 -4.58 11.09 6.49
N VAL A 152 -5.90 11.23 6.66
CA VAL A 152 -6.80 10.10 6.86
C VAL A 152 -6.74 9.13 5.68
N SER A 153 -6.64 9.64 4.45
CA SER A 153 -6.48 8.79 3.26
C SER A 153 -5.16 8.02 3.25
N GLU A 154 -4.07 8.60 3.76
CA GLU A 154 -2.78 7.93 3.87
C GLU A 154 -2.81 6.83 4.93
N GLU A 155 -3.38 7.11 6.10
CA GLU A 155 -3.54 6.13 7.19
C GLU A 155 -4.38 4.92 6.74
N ILE A 156 -5.52 5.16 6.10
CA ILE A 156 -6.37 4.09 5.53
C ILE A 156 -5.59 3.26 4.49
N LYS A 157 -4.78 3.91 3.66
CA LYS A 157 -3.97 3.23 2.64
C LYS A 157 -2.88 2.35 3.26
N GLU A 158 -2.25 2.81 4.33
CA GLU A 158 -1.28 2.02 5.08
C GLU A 158 -1.91 0.84 5.80
N GLU A 159 -3.05 1.03 6.44
CA GLU A 159 -3.80 -0.06 7.07
C GLU A 159 -4.20 -1.13 6.06
N LYS A 160 -4.73 -0.71 4.89
CA LYS A 160 -5.07 -1.62 3.81
C LYS A 160 -3.84 -2.38 3.28
N ARG A 161 -2.68 -1.73 3.17
CA ARG A 161 -1.41 -2.40 2.80
C ARG A 161 -1.02 -3.46 3.84
N LYS A 162 -1.09 -3.13 5.14
CA LYS A 162 -0.79 -4.07 6.22
C LYS A 162 -1.76 -5.25 6.23
N GLN A 163 -3.06 -5.01 6.01
CA GLN A 163 -4.07 -6.05 5.92
C GLN A 163 -3.83 -6.97 4.71
N ASN A 164 -3.54 -6.41 3.53
CA ASN A 164 -3.23 -7.19 2.34
C ASN A 164 -1.98 -8.05 2.52
N ALA A 165 -0.93 -7.52 3.16
CA ALA A 165 0.28 -8.29 3.46
C ALA A 165 -0.02 -9.49 4.38
N LYS A 166 -0.85 -9.30 5.41
CA LYS A 166 -1.29 -10.39 6.29
C LYS A 166 -2.14 -11.42 5.54
N LEU A 167 -3.05 -10.98 4.68
CA LEU A 167 -3.88 -11.86 3.87
C LEU A 167 -3.01 -12.73 2.94
N ASN A 168 -2.03 -12.14 2.27
CA ASN A 168 -1.12 -12.88 1.38
C ASN A 168 -0.32 -13.94 2.15
N LEU A 169 0.19 -13.60 3.34
CA LEU A 169 0.89 -14.57 4.20
C LEU A 169 -0.05 -15.71 4.60
N PHE A 170 -1.27 -15.38 5.05
CA PHE A 170 -2.26 -16.37 5.43
C PHE A 170 -2.66 -17.29 4.27
N LEU A 171 -2.85 -16.73 3.07
CA LEU A 171 -3.12 -17.50 1.85
C LEU A 171 -1.96 -18.45 1.52
N ALA A 172 -0.71 -17.98 1.62
CA ALA A 172 0.46 -18.81 1.38
C ALA A 172 0.61 -19.94 2.41
N GLU A 173 0.32 -19.66 3.68
CA GLU A 173 0.39 -20.65 4.76
C GLU A 173 -0.73 -21.69 4.65
N ASN A 174 -1.95 -21.25 4.32
CA ASN A 174 -3.09 -22.14 4.09
C ASN A 174 -2.83 -23.05 2.88
N GLU A 175 -2.30 -22.50 1.78
CA GLU A 175 -1.97 -23.30 0.61
C GLU A 175 -0.88 -24.34 0.95
N ARG A 176 0.16 -23.95 1.69
CA ARG A 176 1.19 -24.88 2.19
C ARG A 176 0.60 -25.98 3.06
N SER A 177 -0.36 -25.64 3.94
CA SER A 177 -1.04 -26.62 4.80
C SER A 177 -1.89 -27.59 3.97
N ARG A 178 -2.66 -27.07 3.00
CA ARG A 178 -3.46 -27.86 2.07
C ARG A 178 -2.60 -28.86 1.29
N ILE A 179 -1.49 -28.39 0.73
CA ILE A 179 -0.50 -29.22 0.04
C ILE A 179 0.08 -30.30 0.95
N GLY A 180 0.44 -29.95 2.19
CA GLY A 180 0.95 -30.90 3.16
C GLY A 180 -0.04 -32.01 3.47
N GLN A 181 -1.33 -31.66 3.52
CA GLN A 181 -2.42 -32.60 3.72
C GLN A 181 -2.64 -33.50 2.48
N ASP A 182 -2.70 -32.92 1.28
CA ASP A 182 -2.82 -33.68 0.02
C ASP A 182 -1.67 -34.71 -0.12
N LEU A 183 -0.44 -34.30 0.22
CA LEU A 183 0.73 -35.19 0.23
C LEU A 183 0.60 -36.29 1.30
N HIS A 184 0.18 -35.94 2.51
CA HIS A 184 0.01 -36.89 3.60
C HIS A 184 -1.04 -37.96 3.26
N ASP A 185 -2.16 -37.56 2.67
CA ASP A 185 -3.26 -38.47 2.36
C ASP A 185 -2.89 -39.39 1.19
N SER A 186 -2.29 -38.86 0.11
CA SER A 186 -1.81 -39.67 -1.02
C SER A 186 -0.73 -40.68 -0.59
N LEU A 187 0.30 -40.22 0.14
CA LEU A 187 1.37 -41.10 0.62
C LEU A 187 0.89 -42.10 1.67
N GLY A 188 -0.01 -41.69 2.56
CA GLY A 188 -0.57 -42.54 3.61
C GLY A 188 -1.31 -43.75 3.04
N HIS A 189 -2.13 -43.55 2.01
CA HIS A 189 -2.83 -44.63 1.32
C HIS A 189 -1.85 -45.59 0.61
N THR A 190 -0.85 -45.06 -0.09
CA THR A 190 0.17 -45.87 -0.76
C THR A 190 0.96 -46.72 0.22
N PHE A 191 1.43 -46.14 1.34
CA PHE A 191 2.21 -46.90 2.32
C PHE A 191 1.37 -47.99 3.00
N ALA A 192 0.10 -47.73 3.29
CA ALA A 192 -0.81 -48.76 3.80
C ALA A 192 -0.96 -49.92 2.79
N MET A 193 -1.14 -49.62 1.51
CA MET A 193 -1.25 -50.64 0.45
C MET A 193 0.04 -51.46 0.29
N LEU A 194 1.20 -50.80 0.30
CA LEU A 194 2.51 -51.46 0.26
C LEU A 194 2.70 -52.39 1.45
N SER A 195 2.30 -51.98 2.66
CA SER A 195 2.38 -52.82 3.86
C SER A 195 1.54 -54.09 3.71
N VAL A 196 0.27 -53.95 3.31
CA VAL A 196 -0.64 -55.10 3.11
C VAL A 196 -0.11 -56.07 2.04
N LYS A 197 0.40 -55.55 0.92
CA LYS A 197 0.96 -56.40 -0.14
C LYS A 197 2.26 -57.09 0.29
N THR A 198 3.07 -56.41 1.11
CA THR A 198 4.29 -57.01 1.67
C THR A 198 3.95 -58.15 2.62
N ASP A 199 2.95 -57.99 3.48
CA ASP A 199 2.47 -59.05 4.37
C ASP A 199 1.94 -60.26 3.58
N LEU A 200 1.17 -60.02 2.51
CA LEU A 200 0.70 -61.07 1.61
C LEU A 200 1.87 -61.80 0.92
N ALA A 201 2.87 -61.07 0.42
CA ALA A 201 4.05 -61.67 -0.20
C ALA A 201 4.84 -62.56 0.79
N LEU A 202 4.98 -62.11 2.05
CA LEU A 202 5.63 -62.89 3.12
C LEU A 202 4.84 -64.17 3.43
N GLN A 203 3.50 -64.09 3.47
CA GLN A 203 2.65 -65.25 3.72
C GLN A 203 2.71 -66.26 2.56
N LEU A 204 2.67 -65.79 1.31
CA LEU A 204 2.83 -66.62 0.11
C LEU A 204 4.21 -67.29 0.04
N LEU A 205 5.25 -66.60 0.52
CA LEU A 205 6.62 -67.14 0.61
C LEU A 205 6.68 -68.30 1.60
N GLN A 206 6.03 -68.17 2.77
CA GLN A 206 5.92 -69.27 3.75
C GLN A 206 5.17 -70.47 3.18
N MET A 207 4.17 -70.24 2.31
CA MET A 207 3.42 -71.28 1.61
C MET A 207 4.16 -71.86 0.39
N GLN A 208 5.40 -71.43 0.11
CA GLN A 208 6.21 -71.84 -1.04
C GLN A 208 5.54 -71.56 -2.40
N ALA A 209 4.64 -70.59 -2.45
CA ALA A 209 3.88 -70.25 -3.65
C ALA A 209 4.62 -69.20 -4.51
N TYR A 210 5.84 -69.53 -4.91
CA TYR A 210 6.79 -68.61 -5.55
C TYR A 210 6.25 -67.80 -6.74
N PRO A 211 5.42 -68.36 -7.66
CA PRO A 211 4.86 -67.58 -8.77
C PRO A 211 3.98 -66.41 -8.31
N GLN A 212 3.29 -66.56 -7.18
CA GLN A 212 2.41 -65.53 -6.63
C GLN A 212 3.21 -64.50 -5.83
N VAL A 213 4.29 -64.91 -5.17
CA VAL A 213 5.26 -64.00 -4.55
C VAL A 213 5.89 -63.08 -5.60
N GLU A 214 6.33 -63.63 -6.75
CA GLU A 214 6.91 -62.84 -7.83
C GLU A 214 5.92 -61.79 -8.37
N LYS A 215 4.63 -62.14 -8.45
CA LYS A 215 3.58 -61.22 -8.86
C LYS A 215 3.41 -60.06 -7.87
N GLU A 216 3.29 -60.35 -6.57
CA GLU A 216 3.16 -59.31 -5.54
C GLU A 216 4.39 -58.39 -5.48
N LEU A 217 5.61 -58.94 -5.61
CA LEU A 217 6.84 -58.14 -5.65
C LEU A 217 6.89 -57.20 -6.87
N LYS A 218 6.41 -57.63 -8.04
CA LYS A 218 6.30 -56.77 -9.23
C LYS A 218 5.28 -55.65 -9.03
N GLU A 219 4.14 -55.96 -8.41
CA GLU A 219 3.12 -54.94 -8.10
C GLU A 219 3.62 -53.93 -7.06
N ILE A 220 4.30 -54.38 -6.00
CA ILE A 220 4.98 -53.51 -5.02
C ILE A 220 5.99 -52.58 -5.70
N HIS A 221 6.82 -53.12 -6.61
CA HIS A 221 7.80 -52.33 -7.36
C HIS A 221 7.12 -51.26 -8.23
N GLN A 222 6.04 -51.62 -8.91
CA GLN A 222 5.29 -50.70 -9.76
C GLN A 222 4.62 -49.58 -8.94
N ILE A 223 3.91 -49.92 -7.86
CA ILE A 223 3.23 -48.96 -6.98
C ILE A 223 4.24 -47.97 -6.38
N SER A 224 5.40 -48.47 -5.92
CA SER A 224 6.47 -47.61 -5.39
C SER A 224 7.00 -46.63 -6.43
N LYS A 225 7.20 -47.08 -7.68
CA LYS A 225 7.68 -46.25 -8.78
C LYS A 225 6.66 -45.19 -9.21
N GLU A 226 5.38 -45.56 -9.31
CA GLU A 226 4.29 -44.64 -9.64
C GLU A 226 4.14 -43.56 -8.56
N SER A 227 4.17 -43.97 -7.30
CA SER A 227 4.04 -43.04 -6.17
C SER A 227 5.23 -42.07 -6.07
N MET A 228 6.44 -42.54 -6.34
CA MET A 228 7.62 -41.66 -6.39
C MET A 228 7.50 -40.63 -7.54
N ASN A 229 6.93 -41.02 -8.68
CA ASN A 229 6.66 -40.10 -9.77
C ASN A 229 5.58 -39.08 -9.40
N GLU A 230 4.50 -39.51 -8.74
CA GLU A 230 3.42 -38.62 -8.28
C GLU A 230 3.94 -37.57 -7.29
N VAL A 231 4.71 -38.00 -6.28
CA VAL A 231 5.40 -37.10 -5.34
C VAL A 231 6.34 -36.16 -6.08
N ARG A 232 7.10 -36.66 -7.05
CA ARG A 232 8.00 -35.83 -7.83
C ARG A 232 7.25 -34.78 -8.65
N THR A 233 6.13 -35.12 -9.28
CA THR A 233 5.27 -34.19 -10.01
C THR A 233 4.65 -33.15 -9.07
N ILE A 234 4.19 -33.55 -7.89
CA ILE A 234 3.69 -32.62 -6.87
C ILE A 234 4.82 -31.68 -6.43
N ILE A 235 5.99 -32.21 -6.08
CA ILE A 235 7.16 -31.40 -5.68
C ILE A 235 7.66 -30.51 -6.83
N GLU A 236 7.62 -30.95 -8.09
CA GLU A 236 7.98 -30.14 -9.25
C GLU A 236 6.96 -29.01 -9.48
N ASN A 237 5.67 -29.24 -9.21
CA ASN A 237 4.66 -28.18 -9.19
C ASN A 237 4.83 -27.21 -8.00
N LEU A 238 5.44 -27.67 -6.90
CA LEU A 238 5.69 -26.90 -5.68
C LEU A 238 7.02 -26.15 -5.68
N LYS A 239 8.04 -26.71 -6.31
CA LYS A 239 9.27 -26.00 -6.63
C LYS A 239 8.86 -24.94 -7.63
N THR A 240 8.76 -23.71 -7.16
CA THR A 240 9.65 -22.76 -7.82
C THR A 240 9.33 -22.52 -9.28
N ARG A 241 8.11 -22.11 -9.68
CA ARG A 241 7.82 -21.78 -11.09
C ARG A 241 8.80 -20.70 -11.56
N THR A 242 9.96 -21.15 -12.04
CA THR A 242 11.01 -20.27 -12.53
C THR A 242 10.50 -19.63 -13.80
N LEU A 243 10.87 -18.39 -14.02
CA LEU A 243 10.42 -17.65 -15.19
C LEU A 243 10.88 -18.35 -16.47
N ALA A 244 12.07 -18.99 -16.42
CA ALA A 244 12.59 -19.84 -17.48
C ALA A 244 11.71 -21.06 -17.78
N SER A 245 11.27 -21.80 -16.75
CA SER A 245 10.35 -22.93 -16.94
C SER A 245 9.00 -22.48 -17.51
N GLU A 246 8.55 -21.28 -17.13
CA GLU A 246 7.27 -20.76 -17.56
C GLU A 246 7.28 -20.29 -19.02
N PHE A 247 8.40 -19.76 -19.52
CA PHE A 247 8.59 -19.51 -20.96
C PHE A 247 8.43 -20.78 -21.79
N VAL A 248 8.92 -21.92 -21.32
CA VAL A 248 8.75 -23.21 -22.02
C VAL A 248 7.27 -23.63 -22.02
N THR A 249 6.58 -23.46 -20.89
CA THR A 249 5.15 -23.78 -20.75
C THR A 249 4.28 -22.93 -21.68
N VAL A 250 4.45 -21.60 -21.65
CA VAL A 250 3.64 -20.70 -22.49
C VAL A 250 3.91 -20.87 -23.98
N LYS A 251 5.15 -21.20 -24.37
CA LYS A 251 5.48 -21.53 -25.76
C LYS A 251 4.63 -22.71 -26.24
N LYS A 252 4.58 -23.80 -25.47
CA LYS A 252 3.76 -24.97 -25.80
C LYS A 252 2.26 -24.62 -25.87
N MET A 253 1.76 -23.78 -24.97
CA MET A 253 0.36 -23.34 -25.00
C MET A 253 0.01 -22.59 -26.29
N LEU A 254 0.89 -21.67 -26.73
CA LEU A 254 0.72 -20.92 -27.97
C LEU A 254 0.85 -21.83 -29.21
N GLU A 255 1.78 -22.78 -29.20
CA GLU A 255 1.92 -23.79 -30.26
C GLU A 255 0.65 -24.66 -30.39
N ILE A 256 0.08 -25.13 -29.27
CA ILE A 256 -1.19 -25.88 -29.25
C ILE A 256 -2.36 -25.03 -29.77
N ALA A 257 -2.34 -23.72 -29.49
CA ALA A 257 -3.32 -22.78 -30.01
C ALA A 257 -3.12 -22.39 -31.50
N GLY A 258 -2.06 -22.89 -32.15
CA GLY A 258 -1.74 -22.59 -33.55
C GLY A 258 -1.12 -21.21 -33.77
N ILE A 259 -0.50 -20.62 -32.75
CA ILE A 259 0.10 -19.28 -32.79
C ILE A 259 1.62 -19.40 -32.89
N GLU A 260 2.21 -18.84 -33.95
CA GLU A 260 3.66 -18.80 -34.14
C GLU A 260 4.29 -17.90 -33.07
N THR A 261 5.27 -18.41 -32.31
CA THR A 261 5.81 -17.71 -31.14
C THR A 261 7.30 -17.46 -31.26
N GLU A 262 7.71 -16.19 -31.14
CA GLU A 262 9.10 -15.79 -30.99
C GLU A 262 9.37 -15.36 -29.55
N ILE A 263 10.40 -15.92 -28.92
CA ILE A 263 10.77 -15.64 -27.54
C ILE A 263 12.19 -15.07 -27.51
N ASN A 264 12.34 -13.86 -27.00
CA ASN A 264 13.63 -13.23 -26.76
C ASN A 264 13.87 -13.07 -25.25
N HIS A 265 14.68 -13.96 -24.70
CA HIS A 265 15.02 -14.02 -23.28
C HIS A 265 16.54 -13.90 -23.11
N GLN A 266 17.02 -12.71 -22.74
CA GLN A 266 18.45 -12.40 -22.60
C GLN A 266 18.95 -12.42 -21.15
N LEU A 267 18.12 -12.89 -20.21
CA LEU A 267 18.42 -12.87 -18.79
C LEU A 267 19.00 -14.20 -18.30
N ASP A 268 20.03 -14.12 -17.45
CA ASP A 268 20.37 -15.23 -16.57
C ASP A 268 19.44 -15.14 -15.33
N THR A 269 18.39 -15.96 -15.30
CA THR A 269 17.33 -15.90 -14.27
C THR A 269 17.84 -16.13 -12.85
N ALA A 270 19.09 -16.62 -12.68
CA ALA A 270 19.77 -16.77 -11.41
C ALA A 270 19.92 -15.47 -10.59
N SER A 271 19.74 -14.30 -11.22
CA SER A 271 19.86 -12.99 -10.57
C SER A 271 18.55 -12.44 -9.95
N LEU A 272 17.40 -13.08 -10.22
CA LEU A 272 16.09 -12.61 -9.74
C LEU A 272 15.82 -13.04 -8.29
N THR A 273 15.11 -12.21 -7.52
CA THR A 273 14.52 -12.67 -6.25
C THR A 273 13.34 -13.60 -6.55
N GLN A 274 13.10 -14.55 -5.66
CA GLN A 274 12.01 -15.53 -5.80
C GLN A 274 10.63 -14.87 -6.01
N GLU A 275 10.36 -13.80 -5.27
CA GLU A 275 9.10 -13.06 -5.35
C GLU A 275 8.91 -12.38 -6.71
N LEU A 276 9.98 -11.80 -7.24
CA LEU A 276 9.97 -11.13 -8.55
C LEU A 276 9.81 -12.16 -9.68
N GLU A 277 10.50 -13.30 -9.56
CA GLU A 277 10.41 -14.40 -10.52
C GLU A 277 9.01 -15.01 -10.57
N SER A 278 8.42 -15.33 -9.41
CA SER A 278 7.05 -15.85 -9.31
C SER A 278 6.02 -14.87 -9.88
N THR A 279 6.17 -13.58 -9.58
CA THR A 279 5.26 -12.54 -10.06
C THR A 279 5.35 -12.36 -11.58
N ALA A 280 6.56 -12.30 -12.13
CA ALA A 280 6.78 -12.24 -13.56
C ALA A 280 6.19 -13.47 -14.28
N SER A 281 6.33 -14.67 -13.70
CA SER A 281 5.75 -15.92 -14.24
C SER A 281 4.22 -15.86 -14.31
N MET A 282 3.58 -15.40 -13.23
CA MET A 282 2.12 -15.23 -13.19
C MET A 282 1.61 -14.19 -14.19
N ILE A 283 2.34 -13.09 -14.39
CA ILE A 283 1.98 -12.05 -15.35
C ILE A 283 2.13 -12.57 -16.78
N LEU A 284 3.23 -13.26 -17.08
CA LEU A 284 3.46 -13.86 -18.39
C LEU A 284 2.34 -14.82 -18.77
N LEU A 285 1.97 -15.72 -17.87
CA LEU A 285 0.90 -16.70 -18.11
C LEU A 285 -0.46 -16.02 -18.36
N GLU A 286 -0.77 -14.97 -17.61
CA GLU A 286 -2.01 -14.20 -17.77
C GLU A 286 -2.07 -13.52 -19.15
N LEU A 287 -0.98 -12.85 -19.54
CA LEU A 287 -0.90 -12.15 -20.83
C LEU A 287 -0.99 -13.13 -22.01
N VAL A 288 -0.34 -14.29 -21.93
CA VAL A 288 -0.43 -15.34 -22.95
C VAL A 288 -1.84 -15.94 -22.99
N THR A 289 -2.47 -16.16 -21.83
CA THR A 289 -3.85 -16.65 -21.77
C THR A 289 -4.82 -15.66 -22.44
N ASN A 290 -4.59 -14.36 -22.27
CA ASN A 290 -5.38 -13.33 -22.93
C ASN A 290 -5.22 -13.37 -24.46
N ILE A 291 -4.00 -13.60 -24.97
CA ILE A 291 -3.78 -13.80 -26.41
C ILE A 291 -4.61 -14.99 -26.92
N ILE A 292 -4.48 -16.15 -26.27
CA ILE A 292 -5.14 -17.40 -26.68
C ILE A 292 -6.67 -17.25 -26.66
N LYS A 293 -7.23 -16.61 -25.62
CA LYS A 293 -8.68 -16.48 -25.45
C LYS A 293 -9.31 -15.38 -26.29
N HIS A 294 -8.60 -14.27 -26.50
CA HIS A 294 -9.22 -13.03 -26.96
C HIS A 294 -8.62 -12.45 -28.24
N ALA A 295 -7.33 -12.63 -28.50
CA ALA A 295 -6.65 -11.89 -29.57
C ALA A 295 -6.96 -12.42 -30.99
N LYS A 296 -7.27 -13.70 -31.15
CA LYS A 296 -7.33 -14.37 -32.48
C LYS A 296 -6.05 -14.11 -33.31
N ALA A 297 -4.91 -14.05 -32.62
CA ALA A 297 -3.61 -13.79 -33.21
C ALA A 297 -3.08 -15.00 -33.97
N SER A 298 -2.23 -14.75 -34.97
CA SER A 298 -1.45 -15.77 -35.68
C SER A 298 0.01 -15.79 -35.27
N LYS A 299 0.51 -14.68 -34.72
CA LYS A 299 1.88 -14.53 -34.20
C LYS A 299 1.90 -13.84 -32.84
N ALA A 300 2.76 -14.33 -31.96
CA ALA A 300 3.06 -13.72 -30.66
C ALA A 300 4.56 -13.53 -30.48
N TYR A 301 4.94 -12.43 -29.82
CA TYR A 301 6.31 -12.09 -29.47
C TYR A 301 6.40 -11.83 -27.97
N LEU A 302 7.27 -12.58 -27.30
CA LEU A 302 7.51 -12.49 -25.86
C LEU A 302 8.95 -12.05 -25.63
N LYS A 303 9.15 -10.98 -24.87
CA LYS A 303 10.48 -10.44 -24.58
C LYS A 303 10.64 -10.14 -23.11
N LEU A 304 11.75 -10.59 -22.54
CA LEU A 304 12.15 -10.27 -21.18
C LEU A 304 13.51 -9.56 -21.18
N GLU A 305 13.54 -8.35 -20.63
CA GLU A 305 14.73 -7.52 -20.53
C GLU A 305 14.95 -7.05 -19.10
N ARG A 306 16.21 -6.89 -18.73
CA ARG A 306 16.60 -6.28 -17.46
C ARG A 306 17.37 -4.99 -17.74
N THR A 307 17.01 -3.96 -17.00
CA THR A 307 17.78 -2.72 -16.86
C THR A 307 18.41 -2.67 -15.47
N GLU A 308 19.20 -1.64 -15.16
CA GLU A 308 19.78 -1.47 -13.81
C GLU A 308 18.73 -1.36 -12.71
N LYS A 309 17.51 -0.92 -13.02
CA LYS A 309 16.46 -0.59 -12.04
C LYS A 309 15.15 -1.33 -12.23
N GLU A 310 14.94 -1.98 -13.38
CA GLU A 310 13.65 -2.57 -13.75
C GLU A 310 13.81 -3.86 -14.55
N LEU A 311 12.93 -4.82 -14.30
CA LEU A 311 12.62 -5.96 -15.15
C LEU A 311 11.45 -5.58 -16.07
N ILE A 312 11.63 -5.74 -17.37
CA ILE A 312 10.66 -5.36 -18.39
C ILE A 312 10.20 -6.62 -19.12
N LEU A 313 8.92 -6.95 -18.96
CA LEU A 313 8.25 -8.01 -19.71
C LEU A 313 7.39 -7.37 -20.79
N THR A 314 7.66 -7.70 -22.05
CA THR A 314 6.89 -7.23 -23.21
C THR A 314 6.20 -8.41 -23.88
N VAL A 315 4.89 -8.32 -24.04
CA VAL A 315 4.06 -9.30 -24.73
C VAL A 315 3.35 -8.60 -25.87
N ARG A 316 3.56 -9.10 -27.09
CA ARG A 316 3.04 -8.50 -28.32
C ARG A 316 2.34 -9.57 -29.16
N ASP A 317 1.22 -9.23 -29.76
CA ASP A 317 0.47 -10.09 -30.69
C ASP A 317 -0.04 -9.32 -31.92
N ASP A 318 -0.34 -10.04 -33.01
CA ASP A 318 -0.89 -9.50 -34.25
C ASP A 318 -2.43 -9.63 -34.35
N GLY A 319 -3.10 -9.83 -33.22
CA GLY A 319 -4.53 -10.08 -33.13
C GLY A 319 -5.41 -8.84 -33.29
N CYS A 320 -6.70 -8.99 -32.94
CA CYS A 320 -7.70 -7.94 -33.08
C CYS A 320 -7.59 -6.79 -32.05
N GLY A 321 -6.72 -6.94 -31.05
CA GLY A 321 -6.43 -5.95 -30.02
C GLY A 321 -7.61 -5.52 -29.13
N PHE A 322 -7.43 -4.40 -28.42
CA PHE A 322 -8.41 -3.87 -27.48
C PHE A 322 -9.44 -2.98 -28.19
N ALA A 323 -10.74 -3.23 -27.97
CA ALA A 323 -11.83 -2.41 -28.54
C ALA A 323 -12.01 -1.07 -27.80
N SER A 324 -11.82 -1.06 -26.48
CA SER A 324 -11.65 0.13 -25.66
C SER A 324 -10.69 -0.20 -24.52
N LEU A 325 -9.94 0.77 -24.01
CA LEU A 325 -9.20 0.64 -22.74
C LEU A 325 -9.95 1.42 -21.67
N LYS A 326 -10.91 0.79 -20.99
CA LYS A 326 -11.61 1.43 -19.87
C LYS A 326 -10.95 1.17 -18.51
N GLY A 327 -9.95 0.28 -18.47
CA GLY A 327 -9.16 0.01 -17.27
C GLY A 327 -9.39 -1.38 -16.68
N ASP A 328 -10.47 -2.06 -17.06
CA ASP A 328 -10.81 -3.40 -16.57
C ASP A 328 -10.08 -4.52 -17.33
N GLU A 329 -9.67 -4.30 -18.57
CA GLU A 329 -9.18 -5.38 -19.45
C GLU A 329 -7.87 -6.01 -18.96
N LEU A 330 -7.10 -5.28 -18.14
CA LEU A 330 -5.86 -5.73 -17.52
C LEU A 330 -5.88 -5.56 -15.99
N HIS A 331 -7.06 -5.48 -15.36
CA HIS A 331 -7.16 -5.29 -13.91
C HIS A 331 -6.39 -6.36 -13.15
N THR A 332 -6.50 -7.64 -13.55
CA THR A 332 -5.80 -8.76 -12.92
C THR A 332 -4.28 -8.63 -13.02
N VAL A 333 -3.76 -8.14 -14.15
CA VAL A 333 -2.32 -7.89 -14.34
C VAL A 333 -1.88 -6.70 -13.49
N ARG A 334 -2.68 -5.62 -13.45
CA ARG A 334 -2.41 -4.44 -12.62
C ARG A 334 -2.41 -4.77 -11.13
N ASP A 335 -3.36 -5.56 -10.67
CA ASP A 335 -3.48 -6.01 -9.27
C ASP A 335 -2.26 -6.82 -8.83
N ARG A 336 -1.67 -7.62 -9.73
CA ARG A 336 -0.44 -8.39 -9.47
C ARG A 336 0.83 -7.53 -9.50
N VAL A 337 0.82 -6.42 -10.25
CA VAL A 337 1.98 -5.51 -10.39
C VAL A 337 2.03 -4.45 -9.27
N LEU A 338 0.87 -4.05 -8.74
CA LEU A 338 0.73 -3.05 -7.68
C LEU A 338 1.56 -3.31 -6.41
N PRO A 339 1.66 -4.53 -5.86
CA PRO A 339 2.47 -4.82 -4.67
C PRO A 339 3.95 -4.50 -4.85
N PHE A 340 4.46 -4.60 -6.08
CA PHE A 340 5.85 -4.34 -6.42
C PHE A 340 6.10 -2.89 -6.81
N SER A 341 5.10 -1.99 -6.74
CA SER A 341 5.21 -0.63 -7.30
C SER A 341 5.63 -0.62 -8.78
N GLY A 342 5.27 -1.67 -9.52
CA GLY A 342 5.50 -1.74 -10.95
C GLY A 342 4.44 -1.00 -11.76
N GLU A 343 4.61 -1.00 -13.07
CA GLU A 343 3.73 -0.31 -14.01
C GLU A 343 3.30 -1.24 -15.15
N VAL A 344 2.04 -1.15 -15.54
CA VAL A 344 1.50 -1.82 -16.74
C VAL A 344 1.12 -0.76 -17.76
N LYS A 345 1.74 -0.81 -18.94
CA LYS A 345 1.45 0.09 -20.06
C LYS A 345 1.02 -0.72 -21.28
N VAL A 346 -0.07 -0.29 -21.92
CA VAL A 346 -0.43 -0.76 -23.26
C VAL A 346 0.26 0.19 -24.24
N ILE A 347 1.31 -0.30 -24.90
CA ILE A 347 2.11 0.49 -25.85
C ILE A 347 1.36 0.65 -27.16
N SER A 348 0.67 -0.40 -27.61
CA SER A 348 -0.14 -0.38 -28.81
C SER A 348 -1.40 -1.23 -28.63
N GLN A 349 -2.52 -0.76 -29.17
CA GLN A 349 -3.83 -1.35 -28.91
C GLN A 349 -4.30 -2.38 -29.93
N LYS A 350 -3.76 -2.40 -31.16
CA LYS A 350 -4.38 -3.16 -32.26
C LYS A 350 -3.45 -3.67 -33.36
N GLN A 351 -2.43 -2.93 -33.78
CA GLN A 351 -1.55 -3.37 -34.88
C GLN A 351 -0.09 -2.91 -34.67
N PRO A 352 0.73 -3.69 -33.94
CA PRO A 352 0.37 -4.88 -33.14
C PRO A 352 -0.31 -4.49 -31.82
N THR A 353 -0.88 -5.45 -31.09
CA THR A 353 -1.25 -5.21 -29.68
C THR A 353 0.00 -5.46 -28.84
N GLU A 354 0.36 -4.51 -27.98
CA GLU A 354 1.58 -4.61 -27.18
C GLU A 354 1.33 -4.15 -25.75
N VAL A 355 1.61 -5.05 -24.82
CA VAL A 355 1.53 -4.80 -23.38
C VAL A 355 2.94 -4.92 -22.80
N GLN A 356 3.37 -3.88 -22.10
CA GLN A 356 4.63 -3.82 -21.39
C GLN A 356 4.38 -3.72 -19.89
N VAL A 357 5.03 -4.61 -19.14
CA VAL A 357 5.00 -4.62 -17.68
C VAL A 357 6.40 -4.36 -17.15
N ARG A 358 6.52 -3.34 -16.30
CA ARG A 358 7.77 -2.93 -15.66
C ARG A 358 7.67 -3.25 -14.18
N LEU A 359 8.60 -4.05 -13.67
CA LEU A 359 8.72 -4.37 -12.25
C LEU A 359 10.04 -3.81 -11.75
N PRO A 360 10.08 -3.03 -10.65
CA PRO A 360 11.34 -2.55 -10.12
C PRO A 360 12.21 -3.71 -9.69
N TYR A 361 13.46 -3.66 -10.13
CA TYR A 361 14.48 -4.65 -9.90
C TYR A 361 15.50 -4.10 -8.90
N LYS A 362 15.72 -4.83 -7.81
CA LYS A 362 16.88 -4.66 -6.94
C LYS A 362 17.69 -5.95 -7.01
N GLU A 363 18.97 -5.80 -7.30
CA GLU A 363 19.88 -6.93 -7.38
C GLU A 363 19.94 -7.65 -6.03
N ARG A 364 19.95 -8.98 -6.08
CA ARG A 364 20.18 -9.83 -4.91
C ARG A 364 21.63 -9.61 -4.49
N ASN A 365 21.86 -8.81 -3.44
CA ASN A 365 23.18 -8.74 -2.79
C ASN A 365 23.63 -10.10 -2.29
#